data_AF-A0A395YI50-F1
#
_entry.id   AF-A0A395YI50-F1
#
_cell.length_a   1.000
_cell.length_b   1.000
_cell.length_c   1.000
_cell.angle_alpha   90.00
_cell.angle_beta   90.00
_cell.angle_gamma   90.00
#
_symmetry.space_group_name_H-M   'P 1'
#
loop_
_entity.id
_entity.type
_entity.pdbx_description
1 polymer ?
#
loop_
_entity_poly.entity_id
_entity_poly.type
_entity_poly.pdbx_seq_one_letter_code
_entity_poly.pdbx_strand_id
1 'polypeptide(L)' 'MKRLCPACFTDLPEEANYCSICGKCVRGTVEQSSQYVGGVPVTTVIKMNDCAIHIGVSGIGLEENKYKP' A
#
# COMPACT_ATOMS: atom_id res chain seq x y z
N MET A 1 -8.15 19.54 -7.95
CA MET A 1 -9.42 19.03 -8.53
C MET A 1 -10.02 18.02 -7.55
N LYS A 2 -11.35 17.85 -7.41
CA LYS A 2 -11.88 16.86 -6.45
C LYS A 2 -11.64 15.44 -6.98
N ARG A 3 -10.85 14.64 -6.28
CA ARG A 3 -10.70 13.20 -6.55
C ARG A 3 -11.78 12.44 -5.81
N LEU A 4 -12.36 11.43 -6.47
CA LEU A 4 -13.30 10.51 -5.86
C LEU A 4 -12.64 9.16 -5.65
N CYS A 5 -12.98 8.49 -4.55
CA CYS A 5 -12.56 7.11 -4.35
C CYS A 5 -13.14 6.23 -5.47
N PRO A 6 -12.32 5.46 -6.22
CA PRO A 6 -12.81 4.62 -7.30
C PRO A 6 -13.68 3.44 -6.81
N ALA A 7 -13.68 3.16 -5.49
CA ALA A 7 -14.42 2.05 -4.92
C ALA A 7 -15.74 2.46 -4.26
N CYS A 8 -15.76 3.58 -3.53
CA CYS A 8 -16.94 4.02 -2.76
C CYS A 8 -17.39 5.45 -3.08
N PHE A 9 -16.75 6.10 -4.05
CA PHE A 9 -17.11 7.42 -4.59
C PHE A 9 -17.14 8.57 -3.58
N THR A 10 -16.57 8.39 -2.38
CA THR A 10 -16.36 9.48 -1.43
C THR A 10 -15.34 10.49 -1.97
N ASP A 11 -15.56 11.78 -1.69
CA ASP A 11 -14.56 12.82 -1.87
C ASP A 11 -13.26 12.50 -1.12
N LEU A 12 -12.14 12.65 -1.82
CA LEU A 12 -10.80 12.44 -1.30
C LEU A 12 -9.97 13.72 -1.43
N PRO A 13 -9.11 14.02 -0.43
CA PRO A 13 -8.08 15.03 -0.62
C PRO A 13 -7.13 14.62 -1.75
N GLU A 14 -6.51 15.61 -2.41
CA GLU A 14 -5.67 15.39 -3.58
C GLU A 14 -4.48 14.45 -3.28
N GLU A 15 -3.96 14.51 -2.05
CA GLU A 15 -2.84 13.71 -1.56
C GLU A 15 -3.25 12.42 -0.82
N ALA A 16 -4.52 12.00 -0.91
CA ALA A 16 -4.98 10.78 -0.25
C ALA A 16 -4.27 9.54 -0.81
N ASN A 17 -3.64 8.76 0.08
CA ASN A 17 -3.10 7.44 -0.28
C ASN A 17 -4.14 6.32 -0.12
N TYR A 18 -5.04 6.47 0.85
CA TYR A 18 -6.14 5.55 1.16
C TYR A 18 -7.44 6.31 1.31
N CYS A 19 -8.55 5.63 1.02
CA CYS A 19 -9.86 6.16 1.35
C CYS A 19 -10.14 6.01 2.85
N SER A 20 -10.48 7.11 3.52
CA SER A 20 -10.87 7.11 4.93
C SER A 20 -12.20 6.39 5.21
N ILE A 21 -13.03 6.17 4.19
CA ILE A 21 -14.34 5.52 4.33
C ILE A 21 -14.27 4.01 4.09
N CYS A 22 -13.59 3.58 3.01
CA CYS A 22 -13.55 2.16 2.65
C CYS A 22 -12.18 1.48 2.87
N GLY A 23 -11.16 2.23 3.30
CA GLY A 23 -9.82 1.72 3.59
C GLY A 23 -8.99 1.30 2.37
N LYS A 24 -9.56 1.32 1.14
CA LYS A 24 -8.82 0.91 -0.06
C LYS A 24 -7.76 1.93 -0.45
N CYS A 25 -6.63 1.42 -0.97
CA CYS A 25 -5.61 2.24 -1.61
C CYS A 25 -6.20 2.94 -2.85
N VAL A 26 -5.92 4.24 -2.97
CA VAL A 26 -6.42 5.10 -4.05
C VAL A 26 -5.28 5.79 -4.82
N ARG A 27 -4.03 5.43 -4.52
CA ARG A 27 -2.87 5.89 -5.28
C ARG A 27 -2.89 5.30 -6.70
N GLY A 28 -2.55 6.13 -7.67
CA GLY A 28 -2.31 5.68 -9.03
C GLY A 28 -1.00 4.91 -9.16
N THR A 29 -0.82 4.25 -10.30
CA THR A 29 0.46 3.67 -10.70
C THR A 29 1.49 4.77 -10.94
N VAL A 30 2.71 4.58 -10.46
CA VAL A 30 3.81 5.53 -10.67
C VAL A 30 4.81 4.90 -11.64
N GLU A 31 5.15 5.61 -12.70
CA GLU A 31 6.25 5.22 -13.58
C GLU A 31 7.56 5.71 -12.97
N GLN A 32 8.49 4.79 -12.70
CA GLN A 32 9.82 5.11 -12.22
C GLN A 32 10.84 4.76 -13.29
N SER A 33 11.59 5.76 -13.75
CA SER A 33 12.76 5.55 -14.60
C SER A 33 13.99 5.30 -13.72
N SER A 34 14.67 4.19 -13.94
CA SER A 34 15.98 3.92 -13.36
C SER A 34 17.04 4.03 -14.47
N GLN A 35 18.13 4.76 -14.21
CA GLN A 35 19.25 4.89 -15.14
C GLN A 35 20.55 4.65 -14.40
N TYR A 36 21.24 3.57 -14.76
CA TYR A 36 22.60 3.30 -14.31
C TYR A 36 23.59 4.04 -15.21
N VAL A 37 24.71 4.50 -14.65
CA VAL A 37 25.75 5.21 -15.42
C VAL A 37 26.27 4.31 -16.54
N GLY A 38 26.11 4.75 -17.79
CA GLY A 38 26.49 3.99 -18.99
C GLY A 38 25.46 2.96 -19.48
N GLY A 39 24.29 2.85 -18.83
CA GLY A 39 23.20 1.96 -19.24
C GLY A 39 22.06 2.68 -19.97
N VAL A 40 21.24 1.89 -20.70
CA VAL A 40 19.97 2.36 -21.27
C VAL A 40 18.96 2.57 -20.13
N PRO A 41 18.21 3.69 -20.10
CA PRO A 41 17.19 3.92 -19.08
C PRO A 41 16.10 2.85 -19.12
N VAL A 42 15.71 2.35 -17.95
CA VAL A 42 14.64 1.36 -17.78
C VAL A 42 13.48 2.00 -17.04
N THR A 43 12.31 2.04 -17.69
CA THR A 43 11.06 2.50 -17.08
C THR A 43 10.30 1.32 -16.48
N THR A 44 10.00 1.39 -15.19
CA THR A 44 9.21 0.38 -14.47
C THR A 44 7.91 1.00 -13.96
N VAL A 45 6.79 0.35 -14.24
CA VAL A 45 5.48 0.74 -13.69
C VAL A 45 5.33 0.13 -12.30
N ILE A 46 5.29 0.97 -11.28
CA ILE A 46 5.16 0.54 -9.89
C ILE A 46 3.69 0.63 -9.47
N LYS A 47 3.17 -0.51 -9.01
CA LYS A 47 1.85 -0.63 -8.38
C LYS A 47 2.04 -0.86 -6.89
N MET A 48 1.30 -0.11 -6.07
CA MET A 48 1.25 -0.36 -4.64
C MET A 48 0.22 -1.44 -4.34
N ASN A 49 0.69 -2.60 -3.91
CA ASN A 49 -0.15 -3.67 -3.41
C ASN A 49 -0.11 -3.67 -1.88
N ASP A 50 -1.11 -3.06 -1.27
CA ASP A 50 -1.11 -2.78 0.16
C ASP A 50 -1.79 -3.89 0.97
N CYS A 51 -1.15 -5.05 1.00
CA CYS A 51 -1.60 -6.19 1.78
C CYS A 51 -0.93 -6.20 3.16
N ALA A 52 -1.65 -6.62 4.18
CA ALA A 52 -1.05 -6.96 5.47
C ALA A 52 -0.02 -8.09 5.26
N ILE A 53 1.19 -7.90 5.79
CA ILE A 53 2.18 -8.99 5.85
C ILE A 53 1.74 -9.92 6.97
N HIS A 54 1.07 -11.01 6.61
CA HIS A 54 0.81 -12.09 7.54
C HIS A 54 2.10 -12.91 7.71
N ILE A 55 2.89 -12.58 8.74
CA ILE A 55 3.94 -13.48 9.22
C ILE A 55 3.24 -14.61 9.99
N GLY A 56 2.75 -15.61 9.24
CA GLY A 56 2.28 -16.85 9.82
C GLY A 56 3.46 -17.56 10.45
N VAL A 57 3.54 -17.54 11.79
CA VAL A 57 4.44 -18.42 12.52
C VAL A 57 3.89 -19.84 12.39
N SER A 58 4.37 -20.58 11.40
CA SER A 58 4.22 -22.03 11.38
C SER A 58 5.17 -22.61 12.44
N GLY A 59 4.76 -22.63 13.70
CA GLY A 59 5.33 -23.55 14.70
C GLY A 59 6.33 -23.02 15.74
N ILE A 60 6.18 -21.81 16.29
CA ILE A 60 6.64 -21.55 17.66
C ILE A 60 5.47 -20.99 18.48
N GLY A 61 5.06 -21.75 19.49
CA GLY A 61 3.99 -21.36 20.40
C GLY A 61 4.35 -20.04 21.08
N LEU A 62 3.65 -18.97 20.74
CA LEU A 62 3.59 -17.79 21.58
C LEU A 62 2.71 -18.19 22.78
N GLU A 63 3.35 -18.59 23.87
CA GLU A 63 2.69 -18.78 25.14
C GLU A 63 1.98 -17.46 25.48
N GLU A 64 0.65 -17.52 25.57
CA GLU A 64 -0.16 -16.40 26.01
C GLU A 64 0.32 -16.00 27.40
N ASN A 65 1.09 -14.91 27.52
CA ASN A 65 1.29 -14.25 28.79
C ASN A 65 -0.07 -13.68 29.20
N LYS A 66 -0.86 -14.50 29.91
CA LYS A 66 -2.10 -14.10 30.56
C LYS A 66 -1.74 -13.17 31.70
N TYR A 67 -1.48 -11.90 31.39
CA TYR A 67 -1.49 -10.86 32.40
C TYR A 67 -2.92 -10.74 32.89
N LYS A 68 -3.18 -11.37 34.04
CA LYS A 68 -4.41 -11.23 34.80
C LYS A 68 -4.30 -9.90 35.59
N PRO A 69 -5.37 -9.08 35.65
CA PRO A 69 -5.35 -7.80 36.35
C PRO A 69 -5.05 -7.95 37.85
#